data_AF-A0AA96WTL2-F1
#
_entry.id   AF-A0AA96WTL2-F1
#
_cell.length_a   1.000
_cell.length_b   1.000
_cell.length_c   1.000
_cell.angle_alpha   90.00
_cell.angle_beta   90.00
_cell.angle_gamma   90.00
#
_symmetry.space_group_name_H-M   'P 1'
#
loop_
_entity.id
_entity.type
_entity.pdbx_description
1 polymer ?
#
loop_
_entity_poly.entity_id
_entity_poly.type
_entity_poly.pdbx_seq_one_letter_code
_entity_poly.pdbx_strand_id
1 'polypeptide(L)'
;MEFQELLNRIVMQGLPEEFSSFFSTHLFTFGGKQFSMGSVIELLVQVILVLVISNLIKQLLKQRVFPGFGLNIGTRESLSTIVSYVITIIGFFIVIETTGINLSSLTVFAGAIGVGFGLGLQNLTSNFVSGITLLLEQPVKVGDYIEVDHLAGIVEEISIRSTTIRTINGVYVIVPNSRFLDNNVVNWSYRSSECRIVLPVSVVDESDSLAVMEALLAASRQESRVLSSPLPEVYFKGLDAENSMLRFELLVWIERPIEMESVQSALRFLIEAEFRDRGIDTKAAPTDIVFNHLPILVQLLNQTHQNGSVPEITTSDQPIGGWLLRDLLKKVSYFQNCSDVELRQVIEKGYRQKLAAGQVIARESDPGDAFYLILSGAVEVVVESINQQVAVRRAGEFIGEMSLLLGTPRTATLRTIEDTILFVVDHDNLHSLLRQHRTLADQIAEALSQRQESLRSLGVAVVEETKEETTFEQIRKRIRSIFDL
;
A
#
# COMPACT_ATOMS: atom_id res chain seq x y z
N MET A 1 43.04 52.48 -12.53
CA MET A 1 43.84 53.71 -12.63
C MET A 1 45.22 53.52 -12.02
N GLU A 2 45.34 53.03 -10.78
CA GLU A 2 46.63 52.90 -10.07
C GLU A 2 47.64 51.89 -10.67
N PHE A 3 47.21 50.76 -11.24
CA PHE A 3 48.14 49.76 -11.80
C PHE A 3 48.80 50.24 -13.10
N GLN A 4 48.05 50.98 -13.93
CA GLN A 4 48.57 51.61 -15.15
C GLN A 4 49.61 52.69 -14.83
N GLU A 5 49.40 53.49 -13.78
CA GLU A 5 50.37 54.47 -13.31
C GLU A 5 51.64 53.81 -12.73
N LEU A 6 51.50 52.70 -12.01
CA LEU A 6 52.62 51.93 -11.45
C LEU A 6 53.49 51.28 -12.53
N LEU A 7 52.86 50.67 -13.55
CA LEU A 7 53.57 50.11 -14.71
C LEU A 7 54.27 51.20 -15.52
N ASN A 8 53.59 52.34 -15.77
CA ASN A 8 54.21 53.49 -16.42
C ASN A 8 55.40 54.00 -15.62
N ARG A 9 55.30 54.10 -14.29
CA ARG A 9 56.43 54.54 -13.44
C ARG A 9 57.62 53.60 -13.49
N ILE A 10 57.39 52.28 -13.41
CA ILE A 10 58.46 51.28 -13.36
C ILE A 10 59.14 51.13 -14.73
N VAL A 11 58.38 51.18 -15.83
CA VAL A 11 58.91 51.03 -17.19
C VAL A 11 59.59 52.33 -17.68
N MET A 12 59.05 53.51 -17.34
CA MET A 12 59.56 54.79 -17.84
C MET A 12 60.73 55.38 -17.04
N GLN A 13 60.94 55.02 -15.76
CA GLN A 13 62.03 55.61 -14.95
C GLN A 13 63.42 55.01 -15.20
N GLY A 14 63.55 53.94 -16.00
CA GLY A 14 64.81 53.20 -16.19
C GLY A 14 65.41 53.21 -17.61
N LEU A 15 64.75 53.81 -18.60
CA LEU A 15 65.15 53.72 -20.01
C LEU A 15 65.63 55.08 -20.57
N PRO A 16 66.70 55.14 -21.39
CA PRO A 16 67.12 56.35 -22.08
C PRO A 16 65.97 56.98 -22.88
N GLU A 17 65.89 58.31 -22.99
CA GLU A 17 64.78 59.02 -23.65
C GLU A 17 64.50 58.52 -25.09
N GLU A 18 65.53 58.07 -25.82
CA GLU A 18 65.40 57.46 -27.15
C GLU A 18 64.53 56.18 -27.16
N PHE A 19 64.57 55.37 -26.10
CA PHE A 19 63.76 54.15 -25.98
C PHE A 19 62.30 54.44 -25.67
N SER A 20 62.00 55.49 -24.91
CA SER A 20 60.62 55.89 -24.59
C SER A 20 59.83 56.32 -25.83
N SER A 21 60.49 56.95 -26.79
CA SER A 21 59.92 57.32 -28.09
C SER A 21 59.53 56.08 -28.91
N PHE A 22 60.36 55.03 -28.89
CA PHE A 22 60.08 53.76 -29.57
C PHE A 22 58.85 53.05 -28.99
N PHE A 23 58.66 53.08 -27.67
CA PHE A 23 57.50 52.45 -27.03
C PHE A 23 56.17 53.17 -27.24
N SER A 24 56.22 54.45 -27.61
CA SER A 24 55.05 55.29 -27.90
C SER A 24 54.77 55.44 -29.40
N THR A 25 55.66 54.97 -30.28
CA THR A 25 55.38 54.93 -31.72
C THR A 25 54.17 54.06 -32.05
N HIS A 26 53.33 54.58 -32.95
CA HIS A 26 52.12 53.90 -33.39
C HIS A 26 52.48 52.74 -34.33
N LEU A 27 52.05 51.52 -33.97
CA LEU A 27 52.25 50.34 -34.82
C LEU A 27 51.04 50.11 -35.73
N PHE A 28 49.83 50.12 -35.18
CA PHE A 28 48.59 49.93 -35.94
C PHE A 28 47.37 50.43 -35.15
N THR A 29 46.26 50.65 -35.86
CA THR A 29 44.96 51.01 -35.27
C THR A 29 44.01 49.82 -35.37
N PHE A 30 43.41 49.41 -34.25
CA PHE A 30 42.42 48.33 -34.22
C PHE A 30 41.29 48.69 -33.26
N GLY A 31 40.03 48.53 -33.69
CA GLY A 31 38.86 48.83 -32.86
C GLY A 31 38.74 50.30 -32.40
N GLY A 32 39.37 51.25 -33.08
CA GLY A 32 39.35 52.68 -32.72
C GLY A 32 40.40 53.13 -31.71
N LYS A 33 41.24 52.22 -31.20
CA LYS A 33 42.42 52.54 -30.37
C LYS A 33 43.72 52.41 -31.17
N GLN A 34 44.69 53.26 -30.82
CA GLN A 34 46.06 53.19 -31.32
C GLN A 34 46.86 52.22 -30.46
N PHE A 35 47.45 51.21 -31.08
CA PHE A 35 48.34 50.26 -30.39
C PHE A 35 49.78 50.72 -30.54
N SER A 36 50.47 50.90 -29.42
CA SER A 36 51.91 51.13 -29.36
C SER A 36 52.64 49.89 -28.87
N MET A 37 53.98 49.89 -28.94
CA MET A 37 54.78 48.76 -28.45
C MET A 37 54.60 48.56 -26.94
N GLY A 38 54.34 49.64 -26.19
CA GLY A 38 53.97 49.59 -24.78
C GLY A 38 52.64 48.87 -24.53
N SER A 39 51.63 49.08 -25.37
CA SER A 39 50.32 48.40 -25.25
C SER A 39 50.43 46.89 -25.42
N VAL A 40 51.33 46.43 -26.31
CA VAL A 40 51.59 45.01 -26.53
C VAL A 40 52.28 44.37 -25.32
N ILE A 41 53.24 45.07 -24.70
CA ILE A 41 53.90 44.60 -23.48
C ILE A 41 52.90 44.55 -22.32
N GLU A 42 52.05 45.56 -22.17
CA GLU A 42 51.01 45.59 -21.15
C GLU A 42 50.07 44.39 -21.29
N LEU A 43 49.60 44.11 -22.51
CA LEU A 43 48.78 42.93 -22.81
C LEU A 43 49.50 41.63 -22.43
N LEU A 44 50.78 41.47 -22.81
CA LEU A 44 51.56 40.27 -22.47
C LEU A 44 51.71 40.08 -20.96
N VAL A 45 52.00 41.16 -20.22
CA VAL A 45 52.11 41.13 -18.75
C VAL A 45 50.79 40.72 -18.12
N GLN A 46 49.67 41.27 -18.60
CA GLN A 46 48.33 40.93 -18.10
C GLN A 46 47.97 39.46 -18.38
N VAL A 47 48.27 38.94 -19.57
CA VAL A 47 48.06 37.52 -19.89
C VAL A 47 48.90 36.61 -19.00
N ILE A 48 50.19 36.93 -18.82
CA ILE A 48 51.08 36.17 -17.93
C ILE A 48 50.54 36.20 -16.50
N LEU A 49 50.08 37.36 -16.03
CA LEU A 49 49.50 37.51 -14.69
C LEU A 49 48.28 36.61 -14.50
N VAL A 50 47.36 36.56 -15.47
CA VAL A 50 46.19 35.66 -15.43
C VAL A 50 46.62 34.19 -15.34
N LEU A 51 47.60 33.76 -16.15
CA LEU A 51 48.09 32.38 -16.12
C LEU A 51 48.73 32.01 -14.78
N VAL A 52 49.53 32.93 -14.20
CA VAL A 52 50.16 32.74 -12.89
C VAL A 52 49.10 32.65 -11.79
N ILE A 53 48.13 33.57 -11.76
CA ILE A 53 47.04 33.57 -10.78
C ILE A 53 46.20 32.30 -10.90
N SER A 54 45.82 31.90 -12.11
CA SER A 54 45.05 30.69 -12.36
C SER A 54 45.77 29.44 -11.86
N ASN A 55 47.08 29.33 -12.10
CA ASN A 55 47.89 28.20 -11.63
C ASN A 55 48.09 28.21 -10.11
N LEU A 56 48.21 29.39 -9.50
CA LEU A 56 48.26 29.53 -8.04
C LEU A 56 46.95 29.08 -7.40
N ILE A 57 45.80 29.52 -7.93
CA ILE A 57 44.48 29.09 -7.47
C ILE A 57 44.32 27.57 -7.67
N LYS A 58 44.76 27.02 -8.81
CA LYS A 58 44.77 25.57 -9.06
C LYS A 58 45.52 24.81 -7.96
N GLN A 59 46.73 25.26 -7.63
CA GLN A 59 47.53 24.63 -6.58
C GLN A 59 46.89 24.78 -5.20
N LEU A 60 46.33 25.94 -4.86
CA LEU A 60 45.64 26.17 -3.60
C LEU A 60 44.40 25.28 -3.43
N LEU A 61 43.58 25.18 -4.47
CA LEU A 61 42.41 24.30 -4.48
C LEU A 61 42.82 22.84 -4.28
N LYS A 62 43.83 22.39 -5.04
CA LYS A 62 44.35 21.02 -5.00
C LYS A 62 44.96 20.64 -3.65
N GLN A 63 45.78 21.52 -3.09
CA GLN A 63 46.62 21.21 -1.93
C GLN A 63 45.97 21.56 -0.58
N ARG A 64 45.05 22.54 -0.56
CA ARG A 64 44.55 23.11 0.71
C ARG A 64 43.05 23.00 0.88
N VAL A 65 42.27 23.22 -0.18
CA VAL A 65 40.80 23.27 -0.10
C VAL A 65 40.20 21.86 -0.25
N PHE A 66 40.42 21.21 -1.38
CA PHE A 66 39.80 19.92 -1.70
C PHE A 66 40.23 18.73 -0.81
N PRO A 67 41.41 18.71 -0.17
CA PRO A 67 41.72 17.70 0.84
C PRO A 67 40.78 17.71 2.04
N GLY A 68 40.25 18.88 2.44
CA GLY A 68 39.30 19.00 3.54
C GLY A 68 37.92 18.39 3.27
N PHE A 69 37.58 18.16 1.99
CA PHE A 69 36.31 17.58 1.56
C PHE A 69 36.36 16.07 1.33
N GLY A 70 37.48 15.40 1.68
CA GLY A 70 37.61 13.95 1.52
C GLY A 70 37.66 13.45 0.06
N LEU A 71 37.82 14.34 -0.92
CA LEU A 71 37.83 13.98 -2.34
C LEU A 71 39.03 13.08 -2.70
N ASN A 72 38.88 12.15 -3.63
CA ASN A 72 39.99 11.30 -4.10
C ASN A 72 41.00 12.11 -4.93
N ILE A 73 42.26 11.66 -4.95
CA ILE A 73 43.39 12.37 -5.63
C ILE A 73 43.06 12.68 -7.10
N GLY A 74 42.46 11.72 -7.82
CA GLY A 74 42.03 11.91 -9.21
C GLY A 74 40.97 13.02 -9.36
N THR A 75 39.92 13.00 -8.53
CA THR A 75 38.87 14.03 -8.54
C THR A 75 39.41 15.41 -8.21
N ARG A 76 40.37 15.51 -7.26
CA ARG A 76 41.03 16.78 -6.92
C ARG A 76 41.77 17.38 -8.11
N GLU A 77 42.50 16.57 -8.88
CA GLU A 77 43.24 17.05 -10.05
C GLU A 77 42.30 17.53 -11.15
N SER A 78 41.31 16.72 -11.50
CA SER A 78 40.35 17.06 -12.55
C SER A 78 39.56 18.33 -12.20
N LEU A 79 39.03 18.41 -10.98
CA LEU A 79 38.22 19.56 -10.54
C LEU A 79 39.05 20.85 -10.49
N SER A 80 40.28 20.79 -9.94
CA SER A 80 41.16 21.96 -9.88
C SER A 80 41.55 22.44 -11.28
N THR A 81 41.75 21.51 -12.23
CA THR A 81 42.06 21.84 -13.63
C THR A 81 40.87 22.51 -14.32
N ILE A 82 39.66 22.00 -14.13
CA ILE A 82 38.44 22.60 -14.69
C ILE A 82 38.26 24.03 -14.16
N VAL A 83 38.38 24.24 -12.85
CA VAL A 83 38.27 25.57 -12.24
C VAL A 83 39.35 26.52 -12.78
N SER A 84 40.58 26.03 -12.93
CA SER A 84 41.68 26.82 -13.53
C SER A 84 41.37 27.23 -14.97
N TYR A 85 40.83 26.34 -15.80
CA TYR A 85 40.42 26.71 -17.17
C TYR A 85 39.32 27.76 -17.19
N VAL A 86 38.32 27.66 -16.30
CA VAL A 86 37.26 28.68 -16.19
C VAL A 86 37.86 30.05 -15.80
N ILE A 87 38.76 30.08 -14.82
CA ILE A 87 39.44 31.32 -14.38
C ILE A 87 40.29 31.89 -15.52
N THR A 88 41.04 31.06 -16.23
CA THR A 88 41.88 31.50 -17.36
C THR A 88 41.02 32.08 -18.49
N ILE A 89 39.89 31.46 -18.83
CA ILE A 89 38.96 31.96 -19.86
C ILE A 89 38.36 33.31 -19.44
N ILE A 90 37.87 33.43 -18.20
CA ILE A 90 37.31 34.69 -17.68
C ILE A 90 38.39 35.77 -17.66
N GLY A 91 39.58 35.46 -17.15
CA GLY A 91 40.71 36.39 -17.10
C GLY A 91 41.13 36.86 -18.49
N PHE A 92 41.13 35.98 -19.49
CA PHE A 92 41.43 36.35 -20.88
C PHE A 92 40.43 37.36 -21.44
N PHE A 93 39.13 37.18 -21.21
CA PHE A 93 38.12 38.17 -21.62
C PHE A 93 38.30 39.52 -20.92
N ILE A 94 38.59 39.52 -19.62
CA ILE A 94 38.89 40.76 -18.86
C ILE A 94 40.08 41.50 -19.50
N VAL A 95 41.16 40.79 -19.85
CA VAL A 95 42.35 41.38 -20.47
C VAL A 95 42.08 41.99 -21.86
N ILE A 96 41.23 41.34 -22.66
CA ILE A 96 40.81 41.89 -23.96
C ILE A 96 39.98 43.18 -23.76
N GLU A 97 39.06 43.18 -22.80
CA GLU A 97 38.22 44.34 -22.50
C GLU A 97 39.04 45.53 -21.98
N THR A 98 40.00 45.31 -21.09
CA THR A 98 40.89 46.38 -20.57
C THR A 98 41.74 47.01 -21.67
N THR A 99 42.08 46.22 -22.70
CA THR A 99 42.78 46.73 -23.89
C THR A 99 41.90 47.68 -24.72
N GLY A 100 40.58 47.69 -24.49
CA GLY A 100 39.59 48.54 -25.16
C GLY A 100 39.05 47.95 -26.46
N ILE A 101 39.24 46.64 -26.66
CA ILE A 101 38.61 45.91 -27.74
C ILE A 101 37.15 45.67 -27.34
N ASN A 102 36.22 46.14 -28.15
CA ASN A 102 34.80 45.96 -27.91
C ASN A 102 34.42 44.49 -28.13
N LEU A 103 34.05 43.81 -27.05
CA LEU A 103 33.63 42.40 -27.05
C LEU A 103 32.15 42.20 -27.39
N SER A 104 31.37 43.26 -27.63
CA SER A 104 29.93 43.16 -27.90
C SER A 104 29.60 42.30 -29.12
N SER A 105 30.48 42.25 -30.12
CA SER A 105 30.35 41.34 -31.27
C SER A 105 30.51 39.87 -30.89
N LEU A 106 31.32 39.59 -29.87
CA LEU A 106 31.56 38.26 -29.34
C LEU A 106 30.50 37.83 -28.31
N THR A 107 29.80 38.78 -27.69
CA THR A 107 28.69 38.51 -26.76
C THR A 107 27.58 37.68 -27.40
N VAL A 108 27.29 37.86 -28.70
CA VAL A 108 26.30 37.04 -29.42
C VAL A 108 26.77 35.57 -29.48
N PHE A 109 28.05 35.34 -29.76
CA PHE A 109 28.63 34.00 -29.76
C PHE A 109 28.68 33.40 -28.35
N ALA A 110 29.07 34.18 -27.35
CA ALA A 110 29.06 33.77 -25.95
C ALA A 110 27.64 33.43 -25.47
N GLY A 111 26.63 34.18 -25.92
CA GLY A 111 25.21 33.90 -25.67
C GLY A 111 24.77 32.58 -26.31
N ALA A 112 25.12 32.34 -27.58
CA ALA A 112 24.83 31.08 -28.26
C ALA A 112 25.51 29.87 -27.57
N ILE A 113 26.77 30.01 -27.18
CA ILE A 113 27.51 28.98 -26.41
C ILE A 113 26.85 28.78 -25.04
N GLY A 114 26.44 29.85 -24.36
CA GLY A 114 25.77 29.80 -23.07
C GLY A 114 24.44 29.05 -23.13
N VAL A 115 23.62 29.33 -24.16
CA VAL A 115 22.37 28.59 -24.40
C VAL A 115 22.67 27.12 -24.71
N GLY A 116 23.64 26.83 -25.60
CA GLY A 116 24.03 25.46 -25.92
C GLY A 116 24.52 24.67 -24.71
N PHE A 117 25.33 25.31 -23.85
CA PHE A 117 25.80 24.72 -22.59
C PHE A 117 24.66 24.52 -21.60
N GLY A 118 23.76 25.50 -21.47
CA GLY A 118 22.56 25.40 -20.62
C GLY A 118 21.65 24.25 -21.02
N LEU A 119 21.41 24.06 -22.32
CA LEU A 119 20.68 22.92 -22.86
C LEU A 119 21.41 21.60 -22.59
N GLY A 120 22.74 21.58 -22.74
CA GLY A 120 23.57 20.41 -22.43
C GLY A 120 23.55 20.01 -20.94
N LEU A 121 23.41 20.98 -20.04
CA LEU A 121 23.39 20.78 -18.58
C LEU A 121 21.97 20.60 -18.01
N GLN A 122 20.93 20.76 -18.83
CA GLN A 122 19.54 20.80 -18.40
C GLN A 122 19.16 19.60 -17.51
N ASN A 123 19.60 18.40 -17.89
CA ASN A 123 19.31 17.17 -17.12
C ASN A 123 19.99 17.14 -15.74
N LEU A 124 21.21 17.71 -15.61
CA LEU A 124 21.88 17.77 -14.31
C LEU A 124 21.20 18.77 -13.38
N THR A 125 20.83 19.93 -13.92
CA THR A 125 20.07 20.94 -13.17
C THR A 125 18.71 20.39 -12.74
N SER A 126 17.98 19.72 -13.63
CA SER A 126 16.69 19.08 -13.31
C SER A 126 16.82 18.07 -12.18
N ASN A 127 17.76 17.11 -12.29
CA ASN A 127 17.98 16.11 -11.25
C ASN A 127 18.41 16.70 -9.90
N PHE A 128 19.22 17.76 -9.91
CA PHE A 128 19.66 18.45 -8.70
C PHE A 128 18.50 19.15 -7.99
N VAL A 129 17.74 19.98 -8.71
CA VAL A 129 16.55 20.66 -8.15
C VAL A 129 15.56 19.62 -7.65
N SER A 130 15.35 18.56 -8.43
CA SER A 130 14.49 17.45 -8.06
C SER A 130 14.92 16.75 -6.77
N GLY A 131 16.22 16.49 -6.62
CA GLY A 131 16.76 15.89 -5.40
C GLY A 131 16.55 16.76 -4.17
N ILE A 132 16.75 18.08 -4.29
CA ILE A 132 16.48 19.02 -3.19
C ILE A 132 14.99 19.02 -2.85
N THR A 133 14.10 19.07 -3.85
CA THR A 133 12.66 19.01 -3.63
C THR A 133 12.25 17.73 -2.91
N LEU A 134 12.77 16.56 -3.34
CA LEU A 134 12.50 15.28 -2.67
C LEU A 134 12.94 15.29 -1.20
N LEU A 135 14.11 15.89 -0.89
CA LEU A 135 14.62 15.97 0.47
C LEU A 135 13.83 16.95 1.36
N LEU A 136 13.36 18.07 0.79
CA LEU A 136 12.64 19.11 1.53
C LEU A 136 11.16 18.79 1.71
N GLU A 137 10.46 18.39 0.66
CA GLU A 137 9.03 18.11 0.67
C GLU A 137 8.71 16.68 1.13
N GLN A 138 9.68 15.77 1.00
CA GLN A 138 9.59 14.36 1.39
C GLN A 138 8.32 13.63 0.90
N PRO A 139 7.94 13.72 -0.40
CA PRO A 139 6.85 12.90 -0.95
C PRO A 139 7.20 11.40 -0.95
N VAL A 140 8.50 11.10 -0.90
CA VAL A 140 9.08 9.76 -0.81
C VAL A 140 10.22 9.81 0.20
N LYS A 141 10.29 8.81 1.08
CA LYS A 141 11.31 8.70 2.13
C LYS A 141 12.09 7.40 2.02
N VAL A 142 13.29 7.38 2.61
CA VAL A 142 14.05 6.15 2.79
C VAL A 142 13.25 5.18 3.67
N GLY A 143 13.06 3.96 3.17
CA GLY A 143 12.23 2.93 3.78
C GLY A 143 10.84 2.76 3.14
N ASP A 144 10.37 3.73 2.36
CA ASP A 144 9.06 3.64 1.71
C ASP A 144 9.07 2.56 0.63
N TYR A 145 7.98 1.78 0.55
CA TYR A 145 7.69 0.96 -0.62
C TYR A 145 6.97 1.81 -1.67
N ILE A 146 7.61 2.00 -2.81
CA ILE A 146 7.13 2.86 -3.87
C ILE A 146 7.07 2.12 -5.20
N GLU A 147 6.28 2.67 -6.11
CA GLU A 147 6.24 2.30 -7.51
C GLU A 147 6.35 3.56 -8.36
N VAL A 148 7.34 3.58 -9.25
CA VAL A 148 7.58 4.66 -10.22
C VAL A 148 7.76 4.03 -11.60
N ASP A 149 6.98 4.48 -12.57
CA ASP A 149 6.83 3.87 -13.90
C ASP A 149 6.39 2.39 -13.84
N HIS A 150 7.34 1.45 -13.94
CA HIS A 150 7.10 0.00 -13.85
C HIS A 150 8.06 -0.65 -12.84
N LEU A 151 8.68 0.16 -12.00
CA LEU A 151 9.65 -0.26 -10.99
C LEU A 151 9.02 -0.12 -9.62
N ALA A 152 8.86 -1.25 -8.92
CA ALA A 152 8.42 -1.28 -7.54
C ALA A 152 9.56 -1.76 -6.61
N GLY A 153 9.67 -1.13 -5.45
CA GLY A 153 10.67 -1.50 -4.45
C GLY A 153 10.76 -0.54 -3.27
N ILE A 154 11.67 -0.85 -2.36
CA ILE A 154 11.93 -0.05 -1.17
C ILE A 154 13.01 1.00 -1.48
N VAL A 155 12.77 2.25 -1.11
CA VAL A 155 13.78 3.30 -1.20
C VAL A 155 14.87 3.08 -0.17
N GLU A 156 16.12 2.93 -0.60
CA GLU A 156 17.25 2.70 0.29
C GLU A 156 18.07 3.97 0.53
N GLU A 157 18.23 4.81 -0.48
CA GLU A 157 18.99 6.06 -0.39
C GLU A 157 18.41 7.12 -1.32
N ILE A 158 18.31 8.37 -0.87
CA ILE A 158 18.02 9.54 -1.70
C ILE A 158 19.27 10.42 -1.73
N SER A 159 19.98 10.44 -2.86
CA SER A 159 21.13 11.31 -3.09
C SER A 159 20.71 12.56 -3.87
N ILE A 160 21.65 13.50 -4.10
CA ILE A 160 21.34 14.79 -4.73
C ILE A 160 20.84 14.71 -6.19
N ARG A 161 21.20 13.65 -6.92
CA ARG A 161 20.86 13.48 -8.36
C ARG A 161 20.06 12.22 -8.67
N SER A 162 20.01 11.28 -7.74
CA SER A 162 19.40 9.97 -7.94
C SER A 162 18.94 9.37 -6.62
N THR A 163 17.96 8.49 -6.73
CA THR A 163 17.41 7.69 -5.63
C THR A 163 17.66 6.21 -5.94
N THR A 164 18.14 5.46 -4.95
CA THR A 164 18.40 4.02 -5.05
C THR A 164 17.20 3.26 -4.51
N ILE A 165 16.63 2.38 -5.33
CA ILE A 165 15.48 1.53 -4.99
C ILE A 165 15.92 0.07 -4.99
N ARG A 166 15.61 -0.67 -3.92
CA ARG A 166 15.80 -2.11 -3.82
C ARG A 166 14.49 -2.83 -4.17
N THR A 167 14.50 -3.55 -5.28
CA THR A 167 13.36 -4.36 -5.72
C THR A 167 13.12 -5.57 -4.80
N ILE A 168 11.94 -6.17 -4.90
CA ILE A 168 11.59 -7.41 -4.17
C ILE A 168 12.52 -8.59 -4.51
N ASN A 169 13.14 -8.55 -5.70
CA ASN A 169 14.10 -9.55 -6.17
C ASN A 169 15.52 -9.31 -5.65
N GLY A 170 15.73 -8.31 -4.78
CA GLY A 170 17.04 -7.98 -4.22
C GLY A 170 17.97 -7.21 -5.16
N VAL A 171 17.46 -6.72 -6.29
CA VAL A 171 18.23 -5.90 -7.25
C VAL A 171 18.10 -4.42 -6.90
N TYR A 172 19.23 -3.70 -6.96
CA TYR A 172 19.31 -2.26 -6.77
C TYR A 172 19.18 -1.50 -8.09
N VAL A 173 18.28 -0.53 -8.13
CA VAL A 173 18.00 0.29 -9.30
C VAL A 173 18.21 1.77 -8.94
N ILE A 174 19.03 2.46 -9.74
CA ILE A 174 19.37 3.87 -9.53
C ILE A 174 18.49 4.71 -10.45
N VAL A 175 17.55 5.46 -9.87
CA VAL A 175 16.57 6.27 -10.58
C VAL A 175 16.98 7.75 -10.52
N PRO A 176 17.09 8.46 -11.66
CA PRO A 176 17.32 9.91 -11.66
C PRO A 176 16.20 10.65 -10.92
N ASN A 177 16.55 11.63 -10.08
CA ASN A 177 15.56 12.31 -9.24
C ASN A 177 14.47 13.04 -10.03
N SER A 178 14.76 13.51 -11.25
CA SER A 178 13.75 14.18 -12.08
C SER A 178 12.57 13.28 -12.40
N ARG A 179 12.77 11.96 -12.46
CA ARG A 179 11.69 10.98 -12.72
C ARG A 179 10.58 11.02 -11.67
N PHE A 180 10.89 11.37 -10.43
CA PHE A 180 9.89 11.44 -9.36
C PHE A 180 9.01 12.71 -9.43
N LEU A 181 9.42 13.71 -10.19
CA LEU A 181 8.66 14.95 -10.43
C LEU A 181 8.01 14.95 -11.82
N ASP A 182 8.63 14.30 -12.80
CA ASP A 182 8.13 14.20 -14.17
C ASP A 182 7.00 13.16 -14.30
N ASN A 183 7.03 12.09 -13.49
CA ASN A 183 6.11 10.96 -13.58
C ASN A 183 5.24 10.82 -12.33
N ASN A 184 4.14 10.06 -12.45
CA ASN A 184 3.34 9.66 -11.30
C ASN A 184 4.11 8.64 -10.46
N VAL A 185 4.19 8.90 -9.16
CA VAL A 185 4.79 8.01 -8.16
C VAL A 185 3.68 7.51 -7.24
N VAL A 186 3.56 6.18 -7.11
CA VAL A 186 2.67 5.56 -6.14
C VAL A 186 3.51 5.24 -4.89
N ASN A 187 3.22 5.92 -3.79
CA ASN A 187 3.85 5.62 -2.50
C ASN A 187 2.89 4.81 -1.64
N TRP A 188 3.16 3.50 -1.52
CA TRP A 188 2.34 2.55 -0.77
C TRP A 188 2.54 2.62 0.74
N SER A 189 3.47 3.46 1.23
CA SER A 189 3.82 3.57 2.66
C SER A 189 3.85 5.02 3.17
N TYR A 190 3.23 5.96 2.44
CA TYR A 190 3.39 7.39 2.71
C TYR A 190 2.89 7.84 4.10
N ARG A 191 1.72 7.35 4.53
CA ARG A 191 1.10 7.66 5.84
C ARG A 191 0.91 6.42 6.70
N SER A 192 0.44 5.36 6.09
CA SER A 192 0.34 4.02 6.65
C SER A 192 0.82 3.02 5.60
N SER A 193 1.33 1.87 6.05
CA SER A 193 1.69 0.76 5.18
C SER A 193 0.52 -0.18 4.90
N GLU A 194 -0.65 0.11 5.48
CA GLU A 194 -1.88 -0.63 5.21
C GLU A 194 -2.31 -0.43 3.75
N CYS A 195 -2.43 -1.52 3.01
CA CYS A 195 -2.88 -1.47 1.63
C CYS A 195 -3.96 -2.52 1.37
N ARG A 196 -4.84 -2.22 0.41
CA ARG A 196 -5.94 -3.09 0.02
C ARG A 196 -5.59 -3.90 -1.22
N ILE A 197 -5.71 -5.21 -1.10
CA ILE A 197 -5.67 -6.16 -2.21
C ILE A 197 -7.08 -6.29 -2.78
N VAL A 198 -7.19 -6.31 -4.11
CA VAL A 198 -8.42 -6.66 -4.82
C VAL A 198 -8.15 -7.92 -5.62
N LEU A 199 -8.78 -9.03 -5.22
CA LEU A 199 -8.58 -10.33 -5.85
C LEU A 199 -9.83 -10.71 -6.66
N PRO A 200 -9.77 -10.69 -8.00
CA PRO A 200 -10.87 -11.12 -8.84
C PRO A 200 -11.05 -12.64 -8.77
N VAL A 201 -12.30 -13.09 -8.64
CA VAL A 201 -12.68 -14.50 -8.60
C VAL A 201 -13.90 -14.73 -9.49
N SER A 202 -13.87 -15.79 -10.29
CA SER A 202 -14.99 -16.19 -11.14
C SER A 202 -15.39 -17.63 -10.85
N VAL A 203 -16.70 -17.88 -10.86
CA VAL A 203 -17.31 -19.21 -10.66
C VAL A 203 -18.46 -19.39 -11.65
N VAL A 204 -18.88 -20.62 -11.92
CA VAL A 204 -19.99 -20.89 -12.86
C VAL A 204 -21.31 -20.28 -12.37
N ASP A 205 -22.20 -19.90 -13.30
CA ASP A 205 -23.45 -19.19 -12.99
C ASP A 205 -24.48 -20.00 -12.22
N GLU A 206 -24.38 -21.32 -12.22
CA GLU A 206 -25.18 -22.20 -11.38
C GLU A 206 -24.73 -22.21 -9.92
N SER A 207 -23.57 -21.61 -9.61
CA SER A 207 -23.08 -21.50 -8.24
C SER A 207 -23.92 -20.54 -7.40
N ASP A 208 -24.18 -20.94 -6.17
CA ASP A 208 -24.85 -20.07 -5.21
C ASP A 208 -23.96 -18.89 -4.80
N SER A 209 -24.34 -17.69 -5.24
CA SER A 209 -23.60 -16.45 -4.96
C SER A 209 -23.34 -16.19 -3.47
N LEU A 210 -24.23 -16.63 -2.57
CA LEU A 210 -24.04 -16.46 -1.14
C LEU A 210 -23.04 -17.48 -0.58
N ALA A 211 -23.06 -18.71 -1.10
CA ALA A 211 -22.09 -19.74 -0.77
C ALA A 211 -20.67 -19.31 -1.15
N VAL A 212 -20.52 -18.69 -2.33
CA VAL A 212 -19.27 -18.15 -2.85
C VAL A 212 -18.77 -17.02 -1.96
N MET A 213 -19.63 -16.07 -1.61
CA MET A 213 -19.30 -14.98 -0.69
C MET A 213 -18.79 -15.51 0.66
N GLU A 214 -19.49 -16.48 1.25
CA GLU A 214 -19.10 -17.09 2.52
C GLU A 214 -17.76 -17.83 2.43
N ALA A 215 -17.49 -18.52 1.31
CA ALA A 215 -16.22 -19.19 1.05
C ALA A 215 -15.06 -18.20 0.93
N LEU A 216 -15.24 -17.10 0.21
CA LEU A 216 -14.24 -16.04 0.05
C LEU A 216 -13.90 -15.36 1.39
N LEU A 217 -14.91 -15.04 2.20
CA LEU A 217 -14.72 -14.47 3.53
C LEU A 217 -14.02 -15.47 4.47
N ALA A 218 -14.40 -16.75 4.43
CA ALA A 218 -13.76 -17.79 5.23
C ALA A 218 -12.29 -17.98 4.85
N ALA A 219 -11.96 -18.00 3.56
CA ALA A 219 -10.58 -18.08 3.07
C ALA A 219 -9.75 -16.87 3.52
N SER A 220 -10.32 -15.66 3.46
CA SER A 220 -9.61 -14.45 3.89
C SER A 220 -9.20 -14.46 5.36
N ARG A 221 -10.02 -15.06 6.24
CA ARG A 221 -9.77 -15.15 7.68
C ARG A 221 -8.75 -16.22 8.07
N GLN A 222 -8.45 -17.16 7.17
CA GLN A 222 -7.42 -18.18 7.40
C GLN A 222 -6.01 -17.65 7.13
N GLU A 223 -5.87 -16.55 6.39
CA GLU A 223 -4.57 -15.91 6.14
C GLU A 223 -4.25 -14.89 7.25
N SER A 224 -3.30 -15.24 8.11
CA SER A 224 -2.88 -14.41 9.27
C SER A 224 -2.41 -13.00 8.93
N ARG A 225 -1.97 -12.74 7.69
CA ARG A 225 -1.51 -11.42 7.22
C ARG A 225 -2.64 -10.51 6.75
N VAL A 226 -3.86 -11.04 6.59
CA VAL A 226 -5.05 -10.25 6.33
C VAL A 226 -5.51 -9.61 7.64
N LEU A 227 -5.69 -8.28 7.60
CA LEU A 227 -6.20 -7.53 8.73
C LEU A 227 -7.65 -7.91 9.03
N SER A 228 -7.97 -8.04 10.31
CA SER A 228 -9.34 -8.22 10.80
C SER A 228 -10.12 -6.90 10.86
N SER A 229 -9.39 -5.78 10.96
CA SER A 229 -9.92 -4.41 10.87
C SER A 229 -8.98 -3.57 9.99
N PRO A 230 -9.45 -3.04 8.85
CA PRO A 230 -10.81 -3.14 8.31
C PRO A 230 -11.18 -4.57 7.86
N LEU A 231 -12.47 -4.89 7.92
CA LEU A 231 -13.00 -6.20 7.53
C LEU A 231 -12.76 -6.51 6.04
N PRO A 232 -12.54 -7.79 5.69
CA PRO A 232 -12.67 -8.28 4.33
C PRO A 232 -14.05 -8.01 3.75
N GLU A 233 -14.10 -7.62 2.47
CA GLU A 233 -15.35 -7.36 1.74
C GLU A 233 -15.40 -8.20 0.46
N VAL A 234 -16.60 -8.57 0.03
CA VAL A 234 -16.81 -9.28 -1.23
C VAL A 234 -17.82 -8.54 -2.10
N TYR A 235 -17.35 -8.07 -3.24
CA TYR A 235 -18.21 -7.40 -4.22
C TYR A 235 -18.64 -8.35 -5.31
N PHE A 236 -19.94 -8.43 -5.56
CA PHE A 236 -20.48 -9.09 -6.74
C PHE A 236 -20.43 -8.11 -7.91
N LYS A 237 -19.59 -8.40 -8.91
CA LYS A 237 -19.33 -7.53 -10.07
C LYS A 237 -20.32 -7.77 -11.21
N GLY A 238 -21.17 -8.77 -11.08
CA GLY A 238 -22.23 -9.10 -12.03
C GLY A 238 -21.98 -10.42 -12.75
N LEU A 239 -22.85 -10.67 -13.72
CA LEU A 239 -22.86 -11.86 -14.54
C LEU A 239 -22.08 -11.61 -15.83
N ASP A 240 -21.24 -12.55 -16.21
CA ASP A 240 -20.66 -12.65 -17.54
C ASP A 240 -21.50 -13.64 -18.35
N ALA A 241 -22.47 -13.09 -19.08
CA ALA A 241 -23.44 -13.87 -19.85
C ALA A 241 -22.82 -14.60 -21.05
N GLU A 242 -21.62 -14.22 -21.49
CA GLU A 242 -20.94 -14.89 -22.62
C GLU A 242 -20.31 -16.20 -22.17
N ASN A 243 -19.86 -16.27 -20.92
CA ASN A 243 -19.10 -17.40 -20.38
C ASN A 243 -19.86 -18.17 -19.28
N SER A 244 -21.12 -17.80 -18.98
CA SER A 244 -21.91 -18.35 -17.88
C SER A 244 -21.14 -18.31 -16.54
N MET A 245 -20.59 -17.12 -16.22
CA MET A 245 -19.77 -16.92 -15.02
C MET A 245 -20.31 -15.82 -14.12
N LEU A 246 -20.26 -16.04 -12.81
CA LEU A 246 -20.41 -15.01 -11.78
C LEU A 246 -19.04 -14.41 -11.46
N ARG A 247 -18.95 -13.08 -11.49
CA ARG A 247 -17.71 -12.36 -11.15
C ARG A 247 -17.80 -11.75 -9.77
N PHE A 248 -16.78 -12.01 -8.96
CA PHE A 248 -16.61 -11.47 -7.62
C PHE A 248 -15.24 -10.79 -7.49
N GLU A 249 -15.15 -9.85 -6.56
CA GLU A 249 -13.89 -9.30 -6.06
C GLU A 249 -13.84 -9.53 -4.56
N LEU A 250 -12.79 -10.20 -4.08
CA LEU A 250 -12.45 -10.25 -2.65
C LEU A 250 -11.50 -9.10 -2.35
N LEU A 251 -11.90 -8.23 -1.42
CA LEU A 251 -11.14 -7.08 -0.98
C LEU A 251 -10.62 -7.35 0.43
N VAL A 252 -9.31 -7.30 0.63
CA VAL A 252 -8.66 -7.54 1.92
C VAL A 252 -7.59 -6.49 2.18
N TRP A 253 -7.39 -6.12 3.45
CA TRP A 253 -6.32 -5.22 3.86
C TRP A 253 -5.13 -6.01 4.41
N ILE A 254 -3.91 -5.55 4.11
CA ILE A 254 -2.65 -6.09 4.66
C ILE A 254 -1.77 -4.94 5.16
N GLU A 255 -0.87 -5.22 6.11
CA GLU A 255 0.03 -4.20 6.68
C GLU A 255 1.28 -3.91 5.85
N ARG A 256 1.70 -4.85 4.99
CA ARG A 256 3.01 -4.80 4.32
C ARG A 256 2.85 -4.96 2.81
N PRO A 257 2.90 -3.87 2.03
CA PRO A 257 2.65 -3.89 0.58
C PRO A 257 3.64 -4.79 -0.18
N ILE A 258 4.88 -4.92 0.31
CA ILE A 258 5.90 -5.78 -0.29
C ILE A 258 5.50 -7.27 -0.30
N GLU A 259 4.58 -7.69 0.57
CA GLU A 259 4.12 -9.09 0.66
C GLU A 259 2.89 -9.38 -0.18
N MET A 260 2.34 -8.37 -0.86
CA MET A 260 1.07 -8.42 -1.58
C MET A 260 0.94 -9.64 -2.50
N GLU A 261 1.94 -9.91 -3.34
CA GLU A 261 1.95 -11.07 -4.24
C GLU A 261 1.88 -12.41 -3.49
N SER A 262 2.63 -12.53 -2.39
CA SER A 262 2.64 -13.76 -1.59
C SER A 262 1.30 -13.99 -0.88
N VAL A 263 0.64 -12.90 -0.43
CA VAL A 263 -0.67 -12.97 0.21
C VAL A 263 -1.75 -13.31 -0.83
N GLN A 264 -1.72 -12.68 -2.01
CA GLN A 264 -2.62 -13.03 -3.11
C GLN A 264 -2.52 -14.50 -3.48
N SER A 265 -1.29 -15.04 -3.57
CA SER A 265 -1.09 -16.46 -3.86
C SER A 265 -1.66 -17.36 -2.76
N ALA A 266 -1.40 -17.05 -1.48
CA ALA A 266 -1.94 -17.82 -0.36
C ALA A 266 -3.48 -17.80 -0.34
N LEU A 267 -4.09 -16.63 -0.55
CA LEU A 267 -5.54 -16.48 -0.65
C LEU A 267 -6.12 -17.30 -1.80
N ARG A 268 -5.50 -17.33 -2.98
CA ARG A 268 -5.95 -18.17 -4.10
C ARG A 268 -5.98 -19.66 -3.71
N PHE A 269 -4.97 -20.15 -3.00
CA PHE A 269 -4.97 -21.55 -2.52
C PHE A 269 -6.06 -21.82 -1.48
N LEU A 270 -6.28 -20.90 -0.54
CA LEU A 270 -7.34 -21.02 0.47
C LEU A 270 -8.74 -20.97 -0.14
N ILE A 271 -8.95 -20.09 -1.12
CA ILE A 271 -10.21 -19.99 -1.86
C ILE A 271 -10.49 -21.29 -2.62
N GLU A 272 -9.49 -21.85 -3.30
CA GLU A 272 -9.62 -23.12 -4.00
C GLU A 272 -10.00 -24.26 -3.03
N ALA A 273 -9.37 -24.31 -1.86
CA ALA A 273 -9.69 -25.29 -0.83
C ALA A 273 -11.13 -25.12 -0.28
N GLU A 274 -11.57 -23.89 0.00
CA GLU A 274 -12.94 -23.59 0.45
C GLU A 274 -13.99 -23.93 -0.61
N PHE A 275 -13.71 -23.62 -1.89
CA PHE A 275 -14.58 -23.98 -3.00
C PHE A 275 -14.72 -25.50 -3.13
N ARG A 276 -13.60 -26.23 -3.01
CA ARG A 276 -13.61 -27.70 -3.03
C ARG A 276 -14.40 -28.31 -1.87
N ASP A 277 -14.26 -27.80 -0.64
CA ASP A 277 -15.02 -28.28 0.54
C ASP A 277 -16.54 -28.09 0.37
N ARG A 278 -16.92 -27.01 -0.34
CA ARG A 278 -18.33 -26.61 -0.52
C ARG A 278 -18.94 -27.09 -1.83
N GLY A 279 -18.18 -27.80 -2.67
CA GLY A 279 -18.65 -28.28 -3.98
C GLY A 279 -18.92 -27.17 -5.00
N ILE A 280 -18.25 -26.01 -4.86
CA ILE A 280 -18.38 -24.88 -5.78
C ILE A 280 -17.49 -25.15 -7.00
N ASP A 281 -18.09 -25.24 -8.19
CA ASP A 281 -17.33 -25.46 -9.42
C ASP A 281 -16.74 -24.15 -9.96
N THR A 282 -15.46 -24.20 -10.28
CA THR A 282 -14.70 -23.08 -10.87
C THR A 282 -14.39 -23.30 -12.34
N LYS A 283 -14.70 -24.48 -12.88
CA LYS A 283 -14.42 -24.81 -14.28
C LYS A 283 -15.54 -24.24 -15.14
N ALA A 284 -15.17 -23.47 -16.15
CA ALA A 284 -16.13 -23.10 -17.19
C ALA A 284 -16.81 -24.34 -17.74
N ALA A 285 -18.13 -24.25 -17.96
CA ALA A 285 -18.86 -25.27 -18.68
C ALA A 285 -18.07 -25.64 -19.95
N PRO A 286 -17.85 -26.94 -20.23
CA PRO A 286 -17.33 -27.33 -21.53
C PRO A 286 -18.24 -26.69 -22.58
N THR A 287 -17.66 -25.97 -23.53
CA THR A 287 -18.39 -25.35 -24.64
C THR A 287 -19.38 -26.38 -25.18
N ASP A 288 -20.69 -26.05 -25.16
CA ASP A 288 -21.73 -26.90 -25.72
C ASP A 288 -21.28 -27.34 -27.12
N ILE A 289 -20.89 -28.62 -27.24
CA ILE A 289 -20.69 -29.22 -28.54
C ILE A 289 -22.10 -29.34 -29.11
N VAL A 290 -22.53 -28.35 -29.89
CA VAL A 290 -23.77 -28.40 -30.63
C VAL A 290 -23.66 -29.60 -31.58
N PHE A 291 -24.31 -30.71 -31.24
CA PHE A 291 -24.43 -31.86 -32.12
C PHE A 291 -25.31 -31.47 -33.31
N ASN A 292 -24.72 -30.92 -34.36
CA ASN A 292 -25.38 -30.60 -35.64
C ASN A 292 -25.83 -31.86 -36.43
N HIS A 293 -25.75 -33.06 -35.83
CA HIS A 293 -26.15 -34.32 -36.43
C HIS A 293 -27.19 -35.08 -35.58
N LEU A 294 -28.27 -34.39 -35.19
CA LEU A 294 -29.49 -35.01 -34.64
C LEU A 294 -30.02 -36.22 -35.46
N PRO A 295 -29.92 -36.28 -36.82
CA PRO A 295 -30.46 -37.42 -37.58
C PRO A 295 -29.72 -38.75 -37.31
N ILE A 296 -28.41 -38.70 -37.03
CA ILE A 296 -27.59 -39.90 -36.79
C ILE A 296 -27.88 -40.49 -35.41
N LEU A 297 -28.08 -39.63 -34.40
CA LEU A 297 -28.44 -40.07 -33.04
C LEU A 297 -29.83 -40.71 -32.99
N VAL A 298 -30.80 -40.17 -33.74
CA VAL A 298 -32.14 -40.78 -33.87
C VAL A 298 -32.09 -42.13 -34.60
N GLN A 299 -31.22 -42.30 -35.60
CA GLN A 299 -31.02 -43.59 -36.26
C GLN A 299 -30.38 -44.64 -35.34
N LEU A 300 -29.44 -44.25 -34.48
CA LEU A 300 -28.80 -45.14 -33.51
C LEU A 300 -29.73 -45.50 -32.33
N LEU A 301 -30.55 -44.56 -31.87
CA LEU A 301 -31.57 -44.79 -30.83
C LEU A 301 -32.69 -45.72 -31.34
N ASN A 302 -33.13 -45.55 -32.60
CA ASN A 302 -34.13 -46.44 -33.19
C ASN A 302 -33.61 -47.87 -33.43
N GLN A 303 -32.29 -48.07 -33.55
CA GLN A 303 -31.70 -49.41 -33.62
C GLN A 303 -31.59 -50.09 -32.24
N THR A 304 -31.63 -49.33 -31.13
CA THR A 304 -31.48 -49.85 -29.77
C THR A 304 -32.82 -50.08 -29.05
N HIS A 305 -33.94 -49.59 -29.58
CA HIS A 305 -35.27 -49.74 -28.99
C HIS A 305 -35.89 -51.16 -29.02
N GLN A 306 -35.19 -52.20 -29.47
CA GLN A 306 -35.70 -53.58 -29.41
C GLN A 306 -35.26 -54.40 -28.20
N ASN A 307 -34.43 -53.87 -27.28
CA ASN A 307 -34.13 -54.60 -26.05
C ASN A 307 -33.84 -53.66 -24.87
N GLY A 308 -34.69 -53.74 -23.84
CA GLY A 308 -34.34 -53.37 -22.48
C GLY A 308 -34.81 -51.98 -22.03
N SER A 309 -35.46 -51.99 -20.87
CA SER A 309 -35.92 -50.86 -20.07
C SER A 309 -34.89 -49.72 -19.94
N VAL A 310 -35.36 -48.49 -20.14
CA VAL A 310 -34.64 -47.26 -19.78
C VAL A 310 -34.39 -47.29 -18.26
N PRO A 311 -33.14 -47.16 -17.78
CA PRO A 311 -32.88 -47.00 -16.36
C PRO A 311 -33.40 -45.62 -15.94
N GLU A 312 -34.29 -45.62 -14.96
CA GLU A 312 -34.73 -44.43 -14.26
C GLU A 312 -33.51 -43.84 -13.55
N ILE A 313 -32.98 -42.72 -14.06
CA ILE A 313 -31.93 -41.97 -13.38
C ILE A 313 -32.61 -41.29 -12.20
N THR A 314 -32.54 -41.91 -11.03
CA THR A 314 -32.85 -41.25 -9.76
C THR A 314 -31.85 -40.12 -9.58
N THR A 315 -32.27 -38.89 -9.85
CA THR A 315 -31.58 -37.69 -9.37
C THR A 315 -31.56 -37.76 -7.86
N SER A 316 -30.40 -38.05 -7.27
CA SER A 316 -30.24 -37.91 -5.83
C SER A 316 -30.23 -36.41 -5.52
N ASP A 317 -31.40 -35.88 -5.16
CA ASP A 317 -31.59 -34.55 -4.57
C ASP A 317 -31.02 -34.50 -3.14
N GLN A 318 -29.74 -34.84 -2.98
CA GLN A 318 -28.98 -34.48 -1.79
C GLN A 318 -27.94 -33.45 -2.18
N PRO A 319 -27.98 -32.22 -1.61
CA PRO A 319 -26.95 -31.24 -1.87
C PRO A 319 -25.60 -31.79 -1.42
N ILE A 320 -24.69 -31.94 -2.39
CA ILE A 320 -23.30 -32.33 -2.17
C ILE A 320 -22.58 -31.09 -1.63
N GLY A 321 -22.45 -30.98 -0.31
CA GLY A 321 -21.69 -29.91 0.34
C GLY A 321 -22.36 -29.45 1.64
N GLY A 322 -21.57 -29.24 2.69
CA GLY A 322 -22.06 -28.89 4.03
C GLY A 322 -23.04 -27.71 4.04
N TRP A 323 -23.95 -27.71 5.01
CA TRP A 323 -25.06 -26.77 5.08
C TRP A 323 -24.57 -25.31 4.97
N LEU A 324 -25.17 -24.54 4.07
CA LEU A 324 -24.85 -23.13 3.87
C LEU A 324 -25.15 -22.35 5.15
N LEU A 325 -24.35 -21.32 5.42
CA LEU A 325 -24.56 -20.51 6.63
C LEU A 325 -25.95 -19.88 6.68
N ARG A 326 -26.54 -19.52 5.53
CA ARG A 326 -27.93 -19.04 5.47
C ARG A 326 -28.94 -20.09 5.93
N ASP A 327 -28.75 -21.35 5.57
CA ASP A 327 -29.69 -22.43 5.89
C ASP A 327 -29.61 -22.80 7.37
N LEU A 328 -28.39 -22.68 7.92
CA LEU A 328 -28.15 -22.79 9.35
C LEU A 328 -28.75 -21.61 10.13
N LEU A 329 -28.55 -20.37 9.66
CA LEU A 329 -29.14 -19.18 10.28
C LEU A 329 -30.66 -19.25 10.25
N LYS A 330 -31.29 -19.62 9.13
CA LYS A 330 -32.76 -19.77 9.03
C LYS A 330 -33.34 -20.82 9.98
N LYS A 331 -32.56 -21.77 10.50
CA LYS A 331 -33.05 -22.73 11.52
C LYS A 331 -33.20 -22.07 12.89
N VAL A 332 -32.43 -21.03 13.16
CA VAL A 332 -32.52 -20.24 14.38
C VAL A 332 -33.78 -19.37 14.31
N SER A 333 -34.64 -19.46 15.33
CA SER A 333 -35.94 -18.78 15.38
C SER A 333 -35.90 -17.29 15.06
N TYR A 334 -34.80 -16.63 15.40
CA TYR A 334 -34.60 -15.18 15.21
C TYR A 334 -34.42 -14.78 13.74
N PHE A 335 -33.82 -15.65 12.92
CA PHE A 335 -33.49 -15.38 11.52
C PHE A 335 -34.43 -16.08 10.53
N GLN A 336 -35.42 -16.82 11.02
CA GLN A 336 -36.40 -17.56 10.19
C GLN A 336 -37.11 -16.66 9.16
N ASN A 337 -37.40 -15.41 9.55
CA ASN A 337 -38.14 -14.46 8.73
C ASN A 337 -37.23 -13.47 7.98
N CYS A 338 -35.91 -13.59 8.10
CA CYS A 338 -34.99 -12.73 7.37
C CYS A 338 -34.99 -13.10 5.88
N SER A 339 -35.09 -12.08 5.04
CA SER A 339 -34.85 -12.19 3.60
C SER A 339 -33.39 -12.55 3.32
N ASP A 340 -33.11 -13.08 2.13
CA ASP A 340 -31.73 -13.42 1.74
C ASP A 340 -30.82 -12.18 1.69
N VAL A 341 -31.39 -10.99 1.45
CA VAL A 341 -30.66 -9.70 1.49
C VAL A 341 -30.24 -9.35 2.92
N GLU A 342 -31.13 -9.53 3.89
CA GLU A 342 -30.81 -9.28 5.31
C GLU A 342 -29.80 -10.32 5.83
N LEU A 343 -29.95 -11.59 5.45
CA LEU A 343 -28.99 -12.63 5.81
C LEU A 343 -27.61 -12.35 5.22
N ARG A 344 -27.54 -11.82 4.00
CA ARG A 344 -26.27 -11.39 3.40
C ARG A 344 -25.58 -10.32 4.26
N GLN A 345 -26.32 -9.29 4.67
CA GLN A 345 -25.79 -8.22 5.53
C GLN A 345 -25.26 -8.77 6.86
N VAL A 346 -25.98 -9.73 7.45
CA VAL A 346 -25.54 -10.42 8.67
C VAL A 346 -24.25 -11.20 8.42
N ILE A 347 -24.19 -12.01 7.36
CA ILE A 347 -23.02 -12.84 7.01
C ILE A 347 -21.79 -11.97 6.73
N GLU A 348 -21.94 -10.80 6.10
CA GLU A 348 -20.84 -9.85 5.88
C GLU A 348 -20.23 -9.31 7.19
N LYS A 349 -20.99 -9.33 8.29
CA LYS A 349 -20.58 -8.85 9.62
C LYS A 349 -20.06 -9.95 10.54
N GLY A 350 -20.13 -11.22 10.15
CA GLY A 350 -19.69 -12.35 10.97
C GLY A 350 -19.05 -13.48 10.16
N TYR A 351 -18.79 -14.61 10.79
CA TYR A 351 -18.33 -15.84 10.11
C TYR A 351 -18.84 -17.09 10.77
N ARG A 352 -18.85 -18.15 9.97
CA ARG A 352 -18.89 -19.52 10.46
C ARG A 352 -17.54 -19.95 11.05
N GLN A 353 -17.56 -20.50 12.27
CA GLN A 353 -16.43 -21.19 12.89
C GLN A 353 -16.85 -22.64 13.22
N LYS A 354 -16.07 -23.63 12.77
CA LYS A 354 -16.27 -25.05 13.10
C LYS A 354 -15.30 -25.44 14.22
N LEU A 355 -15.81 -26.05 15.29
CA LEU A 355 -15.01 -26.50 16.43
C LEU A 355 -15.33 -27.96 16.73
N ALA A 356 -14.29 -28.76 16.98
CA ALA A 356 -14.46 -30.16 17.36
C ALA A 356 -14.93 -30.28 18.82
N ALA A 357 -15.49 -31.43 19.20
CA ALA A 357 -15.84 -31.73 20.59
C ALA A 357 -14.66 -31.50 21.57
N GLY A 358 -14.91 -30.84 22.70
CA GLY A 358 -13.93 -30.57 23.76
C GLY A 358 -13.08 -29.31 23.58
N GLN A 359 -13.24 -28.55 22.49
CA GLN A 359 -12.50 -27.31 22.27
C GLN A 359 -13.07 -26.15 23.11
N VAL A 360 -12.16 -25.33 23.65
CA VAL A 360 -12.51 -24.14 24.44
C VAL A 360 -12.70 -22.96 23.50
N ILE A 361 -13.86 -22.30 23.61
CA ILE A 361 -14.22 -21.11 22.82
C ILE A 361 -13.66 -19.84 23.47
N ALA A 362 -13.85 -19.70 24.78
CA ALA A 362 -13.36 -18.60 25.60
C ALA A 362 -13.22 -19.07 27.06
N ARG A 363 -12.29 -18.48 27.83
CA ARG A 363 -12.10 -18.83 29.25
C ARG A 363 -12.70 -17.77 30.16
N GLU A 364 -13.07 -18.18 31.38
CA GLU A 364 -13.45 -17.25 32.44
C GLU A 364 -12.36 -16.20 32.65
N SER A 365 -12.77 -14.94 32.88
CA SER A 365 -11.93 -13.75 33.04
C SER A 365 -11.22 -13.24 31.78
N ASP A 366 -11.33 -13.91 30.63
CA ASP A 366 -10.86 -13.33 29.35
C ASP A 366 -11.66 -12.06 29.01
N PRO A 367 -11.09 -11.10 28.27
CA PRO A 367 -11.87 -9.99 27.72
C PRO A 367 -12.96 -10.51 26.77
N GLY A 368 -14.16 -9.93 26.84
CA GLY A 368 -15.25 -10.25 25.93
C GLY A 368 -15.12 -9.50 24.61
N ASP A 369 -14.67 -10.20 23.57
CA ASP A 369 -14.34 -9.66 22.25
C ASP A 369 -15.34 -10.06 21.15
N ALA A 370 -16.03 -11.19 21.32
CA ALA A 370 -16.97 -11.72 20.34
C ALA A 370 -18.26 -12.32 20.94
N PHE A 371 -19.31 -12.24 20.13
CA PHE A 371 -20.62 -12.85 20.30
C PHE A 371 -20.68 -14.10 19.43
N TYR A 372 -21.22 -15.19 19.98
CA TYR A 372 -21.33 -16.44 19.26
C TYR A 372 -22.78 -16.93 19.26
N LEU A 373 -23.29 -17.26 18.08
CA LEU A 373 -24.56 -17.94 17.90
C LEU A 373 -24.31 -19.41 17.56
N ILE A 374 -24.91 -20.34 18.30
CA ILE A 374 -24.76 -21.77 18.05
C ILE A 374 -25.70 -22.17 16.92
N LEU A 375 -25.13 -22.57 15.79
CA LEU A 375 -25.90 -23.00 14.62
C LEU A 375 -26.20 -24.51 14.65
N SER A 376 -25.26 -25.29 15.19
CA SER A 376 -25.36 -26.74 15.34
C SER A 376 -24.43 -27.18 16.47
N GLY A 377 -24.80 -28.24 17.18
CA GLY A 377 -24.03 -28.78 18.31
C GLY A 377 -24.43 -28.20 19.66
N ALA A 378 -23.55 -28.36 20.65
CA ALA A 378 -23.78 -27.94 22.02
C ALA A 378 -22.50 -27.45 22.71
N VAL A 379 -22.65 -26.41 23.52
CA VAL A 379 -21.58 -25.77 24.30
C VAL A 379 -21.95 -25.81 25.78
N GLU A 380 -21.07 -26.31 26.63
CA GLU A 380 -21.21 -26.17 28.06
C GLU A 380 -20.61 -24.86 28.56
N VAL A 381 -21.27 -24.29 29.57
CA VAL A 381 -20.86 -23.08 30.28
C VAL A 381 -20.45 -23.52 31.68
N VAL A 382 -19.15 -23.44 31.97
CA VAL A 382 -18.54 -23.88 33.22
C VAL A 382 -17.90 -22.69 33.92
N VAL A 383 -18.26 -22.47 35.17
CA VAL A 383 -17.56 -21.48 36.01
C VAL A 383 -16.45 -22.23 36.72
N GLU A 384 -15.20 -21.98 36.33
CA GLU A 384 -14.02 -22.67 36.85
C GLU A 384 -13.78 -22.33 38.32
N SER A 385 -14.09 -21.09 38.74
CA SER A 385 -13.92 -20.64 40.12
C SER A 385 -14.71 -21.44 41.16
N ILE A 386 -15.83 -22.04 40.77
CA ILE A 386 -16.65 -22.93 41.61
C ILE A 386 -16.74 -24.36 41.06
N ASN A 387 -15.99 -24.67 39.99
CA ASN A 387 -15.99 -25.93 39.23
C ASN A 387 -17.42 -26.49 38.99
N GLN A 388 -18.36 -25.60 38.67
CA GLN A 388 -19.77 -25.95 38.51
C GLN A 388 -20.20 -25.69 37.07
N GLN A 389 -20.85 -26.71 36.49
CA GLN A 389 -21.53 -26.56 35.22
C GLN A 389 -22.80 -25.74 35.44
N VAL A 390 -22.84 -24.54 34.84
CA VAL A 390 -23.95 -23.60 35.00
C VAL A 390 -25.04 -23.87 33.98
N ALA A 391 -24.66 -24.22 32.75
CA ALA A 391 -25.62 -24.55 31.70
C ALA A 391 -25.00 -25.32 30.55
N VAL A 392 -25.87 -25.96 29.75
CA VAL A 392 -25.57 -26.38 28.37
C VAL A 392 -26.37 -25.49 27.43
N ARG A 393 -25.73 -25.05 26.36
CA ARG A 393 -26.32 -24.25 25.30
C ARG A 393 -26.35 -25.04 24.02
N ARG A 394 -27.46 -25.00 23.30
CA ARG A 394 -27.69 -25.81 22.09
C ARG A 394 -27.92 -24.92 20.87
N ALA A 395 -27.98 -25.55 19.70
CA ALA A 395 -28.33 -24.90 18.44
C ALA A 395 -29.57 -24.00 18.58
N GLY A 396 -29.45 -22.76 18.08
CA GLY A 396 -30.45 -21.70 18.21
C GLY A 396 -30.18 -20.71 19.35
N GLU A 397 -29.31 -21.05 20.30
CA GLU A 397 -28.99 -20.19 21.44
C GLU A 397 -27.68 -19.43 21.20
N PHE A 398 -27.51 -18.31 21.92
CA PHE A 398 -26.30 -17.48 21.86
C PHE A 398 -25.49 -17.55 23.16
N ILE A 399 -24.20 -17.25 23.03
CA ILE A 399 -23.22 -17.22 24.11
C ILE A 399 -22.25 -16.04 23.92
N GLY A 400 -21.69 -15.57 25.03
CA GLY A 400 -20.71 -14.49 25.04
C GLY A 400 -21.31 -13.09 25.00
N GLU A 401 -22.63 -12.99 25.07
CA GLU A 401 -23.41 -11.75 25.03
C GLU A 401 -23.15 -10.84 26.25
N MET A 402 -22.94 -11.44 27.42
CA MET A 402 -22.88 -10.70 28.69
C MET A 402 -21.66 -9.79 28.73
N SER A 403 -20.51 -10.29 28.28
CA SER A 403 -19.26 -9.53 28.31
C SER A 403 -19.26 -8.35 27.36
N LEU A 404 -19.89 -8.50 26.19
CA LEU A 404 -20.01 -7.44 25.19
C LEU A 404 -21.02 -6.35 25.60
N LEU A 405 -22.08 -6.73 26.31
CA LEU A 405 -23.18 -5.81 26.64
C LEU A 405 -23.02 -5.16 28.02
N LEU A 406 -22.40 -5.87 28.96
CA LEU A 406 -22.17 -5.37 30.32
C LEU A 406 -20.77 -4.78 30.50
N GLY A 407 -19.87 -4.98 29.53
CA GLY A 407 -18.47 -4.53 29.61
C GLY A 407 -17.66 -5.26 30.67
N THR A 408 -18.11 -6.45 31.09
CA THR A 408 -17.44 -7.28 32.09
C THR A 408 -16.60 -8.37 31.41
N PRO A 409 -15.50 -8.85 32.02
CA PRO A 409 -14.79 -10.04 31.54
C PRO A 409 -15.72 -11.26 31.40
N ARG A 410 -15.29 -12.28 30.65
CA ARG A 410 -16.02 -13.54 30.48
C ARG A 410 -16.38 -14.13 31.84
N THR A 411 -17.66 -14.35 32.10
CA THR A 411 -18.16 -14.82 33.40
C THR A 411 -18.03 -16.34 33.60
N ALA A 412 -17.71 -17.08 32.54
CA ALA A 412 -17.57 -18.52 32.55
C ALA A 412 -16.72 -18.98 31.36
N THR A 413 -16.09 -20.15 31.50
CA THR A 413 -15.44 -20.87 30.40
C THR A 413 -16.49 -21.53 29.52
N LEU A 414 -16.35 -21.36 28.20
CA LEU A 414 -17.20 -21.94 27.17
C LEU A 414 -16.46 -23.08 26.47
N ARG A 415 -17.01 -24.30 26.49
CA ARG A 415 -16.39 -25.48 25.87
C ARG A 415 -17.40 -26.26 25.04
N THR A 416 -17.01 -26.72 23.85
CA THR A 416 -17.86 -27.56 23.01
C THR A 416 -17.98 -28.96 23.61
N ILE A 417 -19.19 -29.52 23.63
CA ILE A 417 -19.46 -30.88 24.10
C ILE A 417 -19.40 -31.87 22.93
N GLU A 418 -19.81 -31.40 21.75
CA GLU A 418 -19.83 -32.12 20.49
C GLU A 418 -19.33 -31.22 19.36
N ASP A 419 -19.20 -31.76 18.15
CA ASP A 419 -18.81 -30.96 16.98
C ASP A 419 -19.82 -29.83 16.77
N THR A 420 -19.34 -28.59 16.90
CA THR A 420 -20.17 -27.41 17.02
C THR A 420 -19.83 -26.43 15.89
N ILE A 421 -20.88 -25.87 15.30
CA ILE A 421 -20.78 -24.80 14.31
C ILE A 421 -21.31 -23.52 14.95
N LEU A 422 -20.46 -22.50 14.98
CA LEU A 422 -20.78 -21.18 15.54
C LEU A 422 -20.84 -20.14 14.42
N PHE A 423 -21.73 -19.16 14.57
CA PHE A 423 -21.65 -17.89 13.87
C PHE A 423 -21.09 -16.83 14.82
N VAL A 424 -19.93 -16.28 14.47
CA VAL A 424 -19.14 -15.39 15.32
C VAL A 424 -19.22 -13.97 14.77
N VAL A 425 -19.52 -13.02 15.65
CA VAL A 425 -19.59 -11.59 15.36
C VAL A 425 -18.76 -10.87 16.42
N ASP A 426 -17.79 -10.05 16.01
CA ASP A 426 -17.01 -9.24 16.96
C ASP A 426 -17.84 -8.10 17.57
N HIS A 427 -17.29 -7.46 18.60
CA HIS A 427 -17.93 -6.35 19.31
C HIS A 427 -18.45 -5.24 18.38
N ASP A 428 -17.60 -4.73 17.49
CA ASP A 428 -17.91 -3.55 16.67
C ASP A 428 -18.94 -3.88 15.59
N ASN A 429 -18.86 -5.08 15.01
CA ASN A 429 -19.83 -5.56 14.05
C ASN A 429 -21.17 -5.91 14.68
N LEU A 430 -21.17 -6.43 15.91
CA LEU A 430 -22.41 -6.66 16.66
C LEU A 430 -23.14 -5.33 16.88
N HIS A 431 -22.43 -4.27 17.25
CA HIS A 431 -23.00 -2.93 17.42
C HIS A 431 -23.71 -2.45 16.15
N SER A 432 -23.05 -2.56 15.01
CA SER A 432 -23.63 -2.21 13.70
C SER A 432 -24.85 -3.07 13.37
N LEU A 433 -24.80 -4.38 13.66
CA LEU A 433 -25.86 -5.33 13.35
C LEU A 433 -27.12 -5.05 14.19
N LEU A 434 -26.96 -4.79 15.49
CA LEU A 434 -28.07 -4.46 16.39
C LEU A 434 -28.74 -3.13 16.06
N ARG A 435 -27.97 -2.15 15.56
CA ARG A 435 -28.52 -0.88 15.07
C ARG A 435 -29.43 -1.06 13.85
N GLN A 436 -29.02 -1.94 12.92
CA GLN A 436 -29.78 -2.19 11.70
C GLN A 436 -30.99 -3.10 11.93
N HIS A 437 -30.91 -4.04 12.87
CA HIS A 437 -31.97 -5.02 13.15
C HIS A 437 -32.52 -4.89 14.58
N ARG A 438 -33.43 -3.91 14.80
CA ARG A 438 -34.04 -3.64 16.12
C ARG A 438 -34.75 -4.84 16.75
N THR A 439 -35.41 -5.68 15.95
CA THR A 439 -36.10 -6.89 16.43
C THR A 439 -35.14 -7.89 17.07
N LEU A 440 -33.95 -8.05 16.48
CA LEU A 440 -32.90 -8.93 17.00
C LEU A 440 -32.32 -8.37 18.31
N ALA A 441 -32.19 -7.04 18.42
CA ALA A 441 -31.76 -6.40 19.66
C ALA A 441 -32.76 -6.59 20.81
N ASP A 442 -34.06 -6.44 20.56
CA ASP A 442 -35.10 -6.66 21.57
C ASP A 442 -35.12 -8.13 22.06
N GLN A 443 -34.92 -9.10 21.16
CA GLN A 443 -34.87 -10.53 21.51
C GLN A 443 -33.64 -10.90 22.34
N ILE A 444 -32.47 -10.35 22.01
CA ILE A 444 -31.25 -10.52 22.82
C ILE A 444 -31.46 -9.93 24.21
N ALA A 445 -32.11 -8.76 24.30
CA ALA A 445 -32.43 -8.11 25.58
C ALA A 445 -33.34 -8.99 26.47
N GLU A 446 -34.34 -9.63 25.87
CA GLU A 446 -35.28 -10.50 26.58
C GLU A 446 -34.59 -11.75 27.14
N ALA A 447 -33.81 -12.44 26.31
CA ALA A 447 -33.10 -13.64 26.74
C ALA A 447 -31.98 -13.33 27.77
N LEU A 448 -31.35 -12.15 27.72
CA LEU A 448 -30.46 -11.67 28.77
C LEU A 448 -31.16 -11.48 30.11
N SER A 449 -32.35 -10.90 30.11
CA SER A 449 -33.13 -10.68 31.33
C SER A 449 -33.47 -12.00 32.01
N GLN A 450 -33.92 -13.00 31.23
CA GLN A 450 -34.21 -14.35 31.75
C GLN A 450 -32.95 -15.03 32.31
N ARG A 451 -31.79 -14.80 31.68
CA ARG A 451 -30.51 -15.39 32.11
C ARG A 451 -29.96 -14.74 33.38
N GLN A 452 -30.09 -13.42 33.53
CA GLN A 452 -29.67 -12.73 34.75
C GLN A 452 -30.47 -13.23 35.97
N GLU A 453 -31.76 -13.49 35.80
CA GLU A 453 -32.62 -14.06 36.86
C GLU A 453 -32.20 -15.49 37.23
N SER A 454 -31.80 -16.29 36.23
CA SER A 454 -31.29 -17.66 36.43
C SER A 454 -29.91 -17.71 37.10
N LEU A 455 -29.02 -16.75 36.82
CA LEU A 455 -27.71 -16.69 37.47
C LEU A 455 -27.80 -16.15 38.90
N ARG A 456 -28.76 -15.26 39.16
CA ARG A 456 -29.09 -14.76 40.51
C ARG A 456 -29.56 -15.88 41.43
N SER A 457 -30.39 -16.80 40.93
CA SER A 457 -30.85 -17.95 41.73
C SER A 457 -29.72 -18.93 42.07
N LEU A 458 -28.62 -18.91 41.32
CA LEU A 458 -27.40 -19.68 41.56
C LEU A 458 -26.34 -18.93 42.39
N GLY A 459 -26.62 -17.72 42.87
CA GLY A 459 -25.72 -16.96 43.74
C GLY A 459 -24.58 -16.22 43.02
N VAL A 460 -24.60 -16.15 41.68
CA VAL A 460 -23.60 -15.43 40.88
C VAL A 460 -24.10 -14.00 40.64
N ALA A 461 -23.61 -13.04 41.43
CA ALA A 461 -23.98 -11.63 41.29
C ALA A 461 -23.20 -10.97 40.14
N VAL A 462 -23.90 -10.55 39.08
CA VAL A 462 -23.28 -9.98 37.87
C VAL A 462 -23.35 -8.44 37.82
N VAL A 463 -24.17 -7.77 38.66
CA VAL A 463 -24.31 -6.29 38.68
C VAL A 463 -24.68 -5.78 40.09
N GLU A 464 -24.05 -4.70 40.58
CA GLU A 464 -24.47 -3.93 41.77
C GLU A 464 -25.79 -3.18 41.50
N GLU A 465 -26.81 -3.36 42.35
CA GLU A 465 -28.15 -2.81 42.12
C GLU A 465 -28.35 -1.37 42.60
N THR A 466 -28.98 -0.55 41.76
CA THR A 466 -29.85 0.56 42.19
C THR A 466 -31.31 0.11 42.20
N LYS A 467 -31.96 0.23 43.36
CA LYS A 467 -33.38 -0.07 43.60
C LYS A 467 -34.25 0.92 42.81
N GLU A 468 -34.94 0.50 41.74
CA GLU A 468 -36.29 1.02 41.34
C GLU A 468 -36.80 0.55 39.95
N GLU A 469 -36.02 -0.13 39.09
CA GLU A 469 -36.50 -0.59 37.76
C GLU A 469 -36.41 -2.13 37.59
N THR A 470 -37.31 -2.74 36.81
CA THR A 470 -37.26 -4.18 36.47
C THR A 470 -36.00 -4.49 35.64
N THR A 471 -35.39 -5.65 35.85
CA THR A 471 -34.13 -6.06 35.20
C THR A 471 -34.19 -5.99 33.67
N PHE A 472 -35.33 -6.33 33.07
CA PHE A 472 -35.56 -6.22 31.63
C PHE A 472 -35.52 -4.77 31.13
N GLU A 473 -36.20 -3.83 31.80
CA GLU A 473 -36.22 -2.41 31.38
C GLU A 473 -34.83 -1.78 31.55
N GLN A 474 -34.06 -2.15 32.58
CA GLN A 474 -32.68 -1.71 32.74
C GLN A 474 -31.76 -2.23 31.61
N ILE A 475 -31.86 -3.53 31.28
CA ILE A 475 -31.08 -4.14 30.18
C ILE A 475 -31.47 -3.50 28.85
N ARG A 476 -32.77 -3.31 28.59
CA ARG A 476 -33.28 -2.68 27.37
C ARG A 476 -32.84 -1.24 27.23
N LYS A 477 -32.91 -0.44 28.31
CA LYS A 477 -32.46 0.96 28.35
C LYS A 477 -30.94 1.06 28.20
N ARG A 478 -30.19 0.10 28.74
CA ARG A 478 -28.72 0.02 28.60
C ARG A 478 -28.30 -0.41 27.20
N ILE A 479 -28.98 -1.38 26.59
CA ILE A 479 -28.83 -1.71 25.17
C ILE A 479 -29.13 -0.44 24.35
N ARG A 480 -30.25 0.25 24.59
CA ARG A 480 -30.53 1.51 23.89
C ARG A 480 -29.48 2.59 24.10
N SER A 481 -28.92 2.71 25.31
CA SER A 481 -27.88 3.69 25.64
C SER A 481 -26.49 3.34 25.09
N ILE A 482 -26.12 2.07 25.03
CA ILE A 482 -24.82 1.61 24.49
C ILE A 482 -24.87 1.63 22.95
N PHE A 483 -26.03 1.36 22.37
CA PHE A 483 -26.21 1.27 20.93
C PHE A 483 -26.82 2.52 20.29
N ASP A 484 -27.10 3.58 21.06
CA ASP A 484 -27.70 4.86 20.60
C ASP A 484 -28.98 4.63 19.78
N LEU A 485 -29.84 3.75 20.28
CA LEU A 485 -30.99 3.13 19.59
C LEU A 485 -32.34 3.78 19.92
#